data_AF-A0A352LRG7-F1
#
_entry.id   AF-A0A352LRG7-F1
#
_cell.length_a   1.000
_cell.length_b   1.000
_cell.length_c   1.000
_cell.angle_alpha   90.00
_cell.angle_beta   90.00
_cell.angle_gamma   90.00
#
_symmetry.space_group_name_H-M   'P 1'
#
loop_
_entity.id
_entity.type
_entity.pdbx_description
1 polymer ?
#
loop_
_entity_poly.entity_id
_entity_poly.type
_entity_poly.pdbx_seq_one_letter_code
_entity_poly.pdbx_strand_id
1 'polypeptide(L)'
;MPIGELGVLLILIYLNYGKNIEFGDKKTIFIGSLIGIGVAFGIESLHRQALISRNIYKITAEPLFHVSIALIVIVIVLAPLRGEILKSWLRLAAYWIPLQILVVVSIVIGERGVAGGGFFNAPMGEPISIFLSGLFLVISIFLIITKYITLQKNA
;
A
#
# COMPACT_ATOMS: atom_id res chain seq x y z
N MET A 1 2.97 -28.92 1.62
CA MET A 1 3.55 -27.76 2.31
C MET A 1 2.45 -27.12 3.16
N PRO A 2 2.60 -27.03 4.49
CA PRO A 2 1.61 -26.36 5.33
C PRO A 2 1.53 -24.87 4.97
N ILE A 3 0.31 -24.32 4.95
CA ILE A 3 0.01 -22.93 4.55
C ILE A 3 0.85 -21.89 5.34
N GLY A 4 1.25 -22.22 6.58
CA GLY A 4 2.13 -21.40 7.41
C GLY A 4 3.55 -21.21 6.85
N GLU A 5 4.12 -22.21 6.17
CA GLU A 5 5.49 -22.11 5.62
C GLU A 5 5.54 -21.22 4.38
N LEU A 6 4.48 -21.22 3.56
CA LEU A 6 4.35 -20.30 2.41
C LEU A 6 4.24 -18.84 2.86
N GLY A 7 3.54 -18.58 3.96
CA GLY A 7 3.46 -17.25 4.56
C GLY A 7 4.83 -16.73 5.02
N VAL A 8 5.61 -17.57 5.71
CA VAL A 8 6.96 -17.20 6.16
C VAL A 8 7.92 -16.98 4.98
N LEU A 9 7.82 -17.81 3.93
CA LEU A 9 8.67 -17.68 2.75
C LEU A 9 8.35 -16.39 1.96
N LEU A 10 7.08 -16.03 1.82
CA LEU A 10 6.64 -14.76 1.25
C LEU A 10 7.13 -13.56 2.07
N ILE A 11 7.07 -13.64 3.41
CA ILE A 11 7.60 -12.60 4.31
C ILE A 11 9.11 -12.44 4.14
N LEU A 12 9.86 -13.54 4.05
CA LEU A 12 11.32 -13.48 3.89
C LEU A 12 11.75 -12.95 2.52
N ILE A 13 11.08 -13.38 1.44
CA ILE A 13 11.29 -12.84 0.09
C ILE A 13 10.97 -11.34 0.08
N TYR A 14 9.88 -10.94 0.74
CA TYR A 14 9.42 -9.57 0.77
C TYR A 14 10.31 -8.64 1.62
N LEU A 15 10.74 -9.07 2.82
CA LEU A 15 11.69 -8.33 3.65
C LEU A 15 13.02 -8.12 2.91
N ASN A 16 13.43 -9.10 2.11
CA ASN A 16 14.63 -9.01 1.29
C ASN A 16 14.44 -8.07 0.08
N TYR A 17 13.25 -8.06 -0.55
CA TYR A 17 12.93 -7.15 -1.67
C TYR A 17 12.73 -5.70 -1.22
N GLY A 18 12.04 -5.49 -0.10
CA GLY A 18 11.76 -4.16 0.46
C GLY A 18 13.01 -3.35 0.79
N LYS A 19 14.10 -4.03 1.13
CA LYS A 19 15.39 -3.41 1.50
C LYS A 19 16.06 -2.69 0.32
N ASN A 20 15.75 -3.09 -0.92
CA ASN A 20 16.38 -2.58 -2.14
C ASN A 20 15.41 -1.76 -3.02
N ILE A 21 14.26 -1.33 -2.50
CA ILE A 21 13.34 -0.50 -3.28
C ILE A 21 13.92 0.92 -3.42
N GLU A 22 14.42 1.22 -4.61
CA GLU A 22 14.76 2.59 -5.02
C GLU A 22 13.50 3.32 -5.48
N PHE A 23 13.06 4.29 -4.69
CA PHE A 23 11.97 5.18 -5.10
C PHE A 23 12.51 6.34 -5.91
N GLY A 24 11.89 6.57 -7.07
CA GLY A 24 12.15 7.73 -7.92
C GLY A 24 11.85 9.06 -7.21
N ASP A 25 12.28 10.15 -7.83
CA ASP A 25 12.02 11.49 -7.29
C ASP A 25 10.54 11.87 -7.46
N LYS A 26 10.12 12.95 -6.77
CA LYS A 26 8.73 13.45 -6.80
C LYS A 26 8.16 13.57 -8.21
N LYS A 27 8.96 14.11 -9.14
CA LYS A 27 8.56 14.30 -10.54
C LYS A 27 8.31 12.95 -11.22
N THR A 28 9.18 11.98 -11.01
CA THR A 28 9.05 10.63 -11.57
C THR A 28 7.81 9.93 -11.03
N ILE A 29 7.56 10.03 -9.72
CA ILE A 29 6.36 9.45 -9.09
C ILE A 29 5.11 10.12 -9.66
N PHE A 30 5.08 11.44 -9.74
CA PHE A 30 3.95 12.20 -10.31
C PHE A 30 3.66 11.80 -11.76
N ILE A 31 4.68 11.78 -12.62
CA ILE A 31 4.55 11.38 -14.03
C ILE A 31 4.09 9.92 -14.12
N GLY A 32 4.68 9.02 -13.32
CA GLY A 32 4.28 7.62 -13.25
C GLY A 32 2.81 7.44 -12.86
N SER A 33 2.30 8.23 -11.90
CA SER A 33 0.89 8.21 -11.52
C SER A 33 -0.03 8.75 -12.62
N LEU A 34 0.36 9.80 -13.34
CA LEU A 34 -0.40 10.29 -14.50
C LEU A 34 -0.49 9.24 -15.61
N ILE A 35 0.63 8.56 -15.89
CA ILE A 35 0.65 7.43 -16.84
C ILE A 35 -0.27 6.31 -16.34
N GLY A 36 -0.21 5.97 -15.05
CA GLY A 36 -1.08 4.96 -14.45
C GLY A 36 -2.57 5.27 -14.62
N ILE A 37 -2.97 6.53 -14.46
CA ILE A 37 -4.34 6.99 -14.75
C ILE A 37 -4.67 6.81 -16.23
N GLY A 38 -3.77 7.25 -17.13
CA GLY A 38 -3.96 7.09 -18.57
C GLY A 38 -4.12 5.63 -19.01
N VAL A 39 -3.32 4.74 -18.43
CA VAL A 39 -3.40 3.29 -18.66
C VAL A 39 -4.73 2.74 -18.12
N ALA A 40 -5.16 3.14 -16.92
CA ALA A 40 -6.44 2.71 -16.35
C ALA A 40 -7.62 3.12 -17.24
N PHE A 41 -7.65 4.35 -17.74
CA PHE A 41 -8.66 4.81 -18.70
C PHE A 41 -8.57 4.07 -20.05
N GLY A 42 -7.35 3.75 -20.51
CA GLY A 42 -7.14 2.91 -21.70
C GLY A 42 -7.78 1.53 -21.54
N ILE A 43 -7.58 0.88 -20.39
CA ILE A 43 -8.20 -0.41 -20.07
C ILE A 43 -9.73 -0.27 -19.94
N GLU A 44 -10.23 0.82 -19.35
CA GLU A 44 -11.68 1.09 -19.30
C GLU A 44 -12.27 1.22 -20.72
N SER A 45 -11.60 1.93 -21.63
CA SER A 45 -12.04 2.08 -23.01
C SER A 45 -12.08 0.74 -23.75
N LEU A 46 -11.06 -0.11 -23.55
CA LEU A 46 -11.03 -1.47 -24.09
C LEU A 46 -12.13 -2.36 -23.51
N HIS A 47 -12.46 -2.20 -22.22
CA HIS A 47 -13.59 -2.89 -21.59
C HIS A 47 -14.92 -2.44 -22.17
N ARG A 48 -15.13 -1.13 -22.38
CA ARG A 48 -16.34 -0.59 -23.03
C ARG A 48 -16.53 -1.09 -24.46
N GLN A 49 -15.43 -1.37 -25.17
CA GLN A 49 -15.44 -1.97 -26.50
C GLN A 49 -15.62 -3.51 -26.48
N ALA A 50 -15.87 -4.11 -25.31
CA ALA A 50 -15.99 -5.55 -25.10
C ALA A 50 -14.74 -6.39 -25.48
N LEU A 51 -13.58 -5.75 -25.65
CA LEU A 51 -12.31 -6.42 -25.95
C LEU A 51 -11.67 -7.06 -24.72
N ILE A 52 -12.05 -6.60 -23.52
CA ILE A 52 -11.52 -7.07 -22.25
C ILE A 52 -12.67 -7.51 -21.34
N SER A 53 -12.52 -8.67 -20.69
CA SER A 53 -13.52 -9.20 -19.77
C SER A 53 -13.65 -8.33 -18.51
N ARG A 54 -14.85 -8.31 -17.93
CA ARG A 54 -15.11 -7.61 -16.65
C ARG A 54 -14.15 -8.03 -15.55
N ASN A 55 -13.71 -9.29 -15.56
CA ASN A 55 -12.80 -9.82 -14.56
C ASN A 55 -11.41 -9.19 -14.69
N ILE A 56 -10.88 -9.07 -15.92
CA ILE A 56 -9.59 -8.42 -16.18
C ILE A 56 -9.65 -6.94 -15.78
N TYR A 57 -10.72 -6.23 -16.14
CA TYR A 57 -10.92 -4.84 -15.74
C TYR A 57 -10.85 -4.66 -14.21
N LYS A 58 -11.60 -5.48 -13.45
CA LYS A 58 -11.66 -5.39 -11.98
C LYS A 58 -10.32 -5.67 -11.30
N ILE A 59 -9.50 -6.58 -11.83
CA ILE A 59 -8.21 -6.92 -11.20
C ILE A 59 -7.08 -5.97 -11.60
N THR A 60 -7.24 -5.17 -12.65
CA THR A 60 -6.16 -4.33 -13.20
C THR A 60 -6.50 -2.84 -13.18
N ALA A 61 -7.52 -2.42 -13.94
CA ALA A 61 -7.83 -1.00 -14.14
C ALA A 61 -8.27 -0.31 -12.84
N GLU A 62 -9.20 -0.95 -12.11
CA GLU A 62 -9.77 -0.42 -10.88
C GLU A 62 -8.69 -0.20 -9.78
N PRO A 63 -7.88 -1.20 -9.41
CA PRO A 63 -6.80 -0.98 -8.44
C PRO A 63 -5.71 -0.03 -8.95
N LEU A 64 -5.36 -0.08 -10.24
CA LEU A 64 -4.36 0.83 -10.82
C LEU A 64 -4.82 2.28 -10.73
N PHE A 65 -6.09 2.55 -11.01
CA PHE A 65 -6.69 3.88 -10.91
C PHE A 65 -6.64 4.40 -9.46
N HIS A 66 -7.08 3.59 -8.49
CA HIS A 66 -7.09 3.98 -7.08
C HIS A 66 -5.67 4.24 -6.55
N VAL A 67 -4.71 3.37 -6.86
CA VAL A 67 -3.30 3.56 -6.48
C VAL A 67 -2.73 4.82 -7.13
N SER A 68 -3.02 5.07 -8.40
CA SER A 68 -2.50 6.24 -9.12
C SER A 68 -3.05 7.54 -8.54
N ILE A 69 -4.35 7.62 -8.24
CA ILE A 69 -4.94 8.79 -7.60
C ILE A 69 -4.38 8.99 -6.20
N ALA A 70 -4.27 7.92 -5.40
CA ALA A 70 -3.70 8.01 -4.07
C ALA A 70 -2.28 8.59 -4.11
N LEU A 71 -1.43 8.11 -5.03
CA LEU A 71 -0.08 8.63 -5.22
C LEU A 71 -0.05 10.11 -5.64
N ILE A 72 -0.96 10.55 -6.51
CA ILE A 72 -1.08 11.97 -6.86
C ILE A 72 -1.40 12.81 -5.62
N VAL A 73 -2.41 12.40 -4.84
CA VAL A 73 -2.79 13.10 -3.60
C VAL A 73 -1.61 13.16 -2.64
N ILE A 74 -0.92 12.04 -2.44
CA ILE A 74 0.27 11.94 -1.59
C ILE A 74 1.37 12.88 -2.07
N VAL A 75 1.66 12.90 -3.37
CA VAL A 75 2.68 13.79 -3.95
C VAL A 75 2.31 15.27 -3.77
N ILE A 76 1.02 15.63 -3.91
CA ILE A 76 0.53 17.00 -3.68
C ILE A 76 0.66 17.38 -2.20
N VAL A 77 0.22 16.52 -1.29
CA VAL A 77 0.29 16.78 0.17
C VAL A 77 1.74 16.87 0.64
N LEU A 78 2.62 16.02 0.11
CA LEU A 78 4.06 16.02 0.43
C LEU A 78 4.85 16.96 -0.50
N ALA A 79 4.21 17.69 -1.42
CA ALA A 79 4.88 18.63 -2.33
C ALA A 79 5.68 19.71 -1.58
N PRO A 80 5.18 20.30 -0.47
CA PRO A 80 5.93 21.29 0.30
C PRO A 80 7.12 20.70 1.07
N LEU A 81 7.15 19.39 1.30
CA LEU A 81 8.15 18.71 2.13
C LEU A 81 9.38 18.31 1.30
N ARG A 82 10.55 18.06 1.90
CA ARG A 82 11.73 17.61 1.14
C ARG A 82 11.49 16.23 0.49
N GLY A 83 12.10 15.96 -0.67
CA GLY A 83 11.96 14.69 -1.41
C GLY A 83 12.33 13.44 -0.59
N GLU A 84 13.26 13.59 0.35
CA GLU A 84 13.66 12.53 1.29
C GLU A 84 12.53 12.07 2.21
N ILE A 85 11.61 12.98 2.58
CA ILE A 85 10.44 12.67 3.40
C ILE A 85 9.48 11.79 2.60
N LEU A 86 9.25 12.13 1.33
CA LEU A 86 8.44 11.29 0.43
C LEU A 86 9.06 9.90 0.24
N LYS A 87 10.37 9.80 0.00
CA LYS A 87 11.05 8.50 -0.14
C LYS A 87 10.96 7.65 1.13
N SER A 88 11.12 8.28 2.29
CA SER A 88 11.02 7.61 3.60
C SER A 88 9.58 7.15 3.87
N TRP A 89 8.60 7.99 3.53
CA TRP A 89 7.18 7.65 3.65
C TRP A 89 6.78 6.51 2.69
N LEU A 90 7.24 6.53 1.44
CA LEU A 90 7.00 5.46 0.47
C LEU A 90 7.61 4.14 0.93
N ARG A 91 8.79 4.17 1.55
CA ARG A 91 9.41 2.99 2.16
C ARG A 91 8.55 2.44 3.29
N LEU A 92 8.05 3.31 4.18
CA LEU A 92 7.11 2.90 5.22
C LEU A 92 5.85 2.27 4.62
N ALA A 93 5.21 2.94 3.64
CA ALA A 93 4.02 2.45 2.96
C ALA A 93 4.26 1.10 2.27
N ALA A 94 5.43 0.93 1.65
CA ALA A 94 5.81 -0.32 1.02
C ALA A 94 5.79 -1.46 2.01
N TYR A 95 6.38 -1.31 3.21
CA TYR A 95 6.34 -2.33 4.27
C TYR A 95 4.96 -2.49 4.93
N TRP A 96 4.21 -1.39 5.03
CA TRP A 96 2.94 -1.38 5.74
C TRP A 96 1.80 -2.05 4.98
N ILE A 97 1.71 -1.84 3.67
CA ILE A 97 0.62 -2.37 2.83
C ILE A 97 0.59 -3.92 2.87
N PRO A 98 1.72 -4.64 2.67
CA PRO A 98 1.75 -6.10 2.78
C PRO A 98 1.47 -6.60 4.19
N LEU A 99 1.91 -5.87 5.22
CA LEU A 99 1.57 -6.19 6.61
C LEU A 99 0.05 -6.12 6.82
N GLN A 100 -0.61 -5.08 6.33
CA GLN A 100 -2.07 -4.97 6.37
C GLN A 100 -2.75 -6.11 5.61
N ILE A 101 -2.28 -6.44 4.40
CA ILE A 101 -2.82 -7.56 3.62
C ILE A 101 -2.67 -8.86 4.41
N LEU A 102 -1.52 -9.12 5.01
CA LEU A 102 -1.27 -10.33 5.80
C LEU A 102 -2.23 -10.43 6.99
N VAL A 103 -2.36 -9.35 7.76
CA VAL A 103 -3.26 -9.31 8.92
C VAL A 103 -4.72 -9.51 8.49
N VAL A 104 -5.18 -8.83 7.45
CA VAL A 104 -6.56 -8.97 6.95
C VAL A 104 -6.80 -10.39 6.43
N VAL A 105 -5.87 -10.94 5.65
CA VAL A 105 -5.99 -12.30 5.10
C VAL A 105 -5.98 -13.36 6.20
N SER A 106 -5.13 -13.22 7.23
CA SER A 106 -5.09 -14.20 8.33
C SER A 106 -6.39 -14.20 9.15
N ILE A 107 -7.02 -13.05 9.33
CA ILE A 107 -8.34 -12.93 9.98
C ILE A 107 -9.42 -13.59 9.12
N VAL A 108 -9.49 -13.26 7.83
CA VAL A 108 -10.51 -13.80 6.90
C VAL A 108 -10.37 -15.31 6.71
N ILE A 109 -9.15 -15.85 6.70
CA ILE A 109 -8.90 -17.29 6.61
C ILE A 109 -9.22 -17.98 7.95
N GLY A 110 -8.93 -17.34 9.08
CA GLY A 110 -9.24 -17.84 10.42
C GLY A 110 -10.75 -18.04 10.65
N GLU A 111 -11.58 -17.13 10.15
CA GLU A 111 -13.05 -17.19 10.25
C GLU A 111 -13.67 -18.40 9.51
N ARG A 112 -13.00 -18.97 8.50
CA ARG A 112 -13.51 -20.12 7.74
C ARG A 112 -13.22 -21.48 8.37
N GLY A 113 -12.45 -21.55 9.45
CA GLY A 113 -11.86 -22.81 9.91
C GLY A 113 -12.17 -23.23 11.34
N VAL A 114 -12.09 -22.34 12.32
CA VAL A 114 -12.16 -22.77 13.73
C VAL A 114 -12.68 -21.60 14.58
N ALA A 115 -13.85 -21.78 15.20
CA ALA A 115 -14.19 -21.05 16.41
C ALA A 115 -13.15 -21.42 17.48
N GLY A 116 -12.06 -20.66 17.59
CA GLY A 116 -10.94 -20.98 18.45
C GLY A 116 -10.15 -19.73 18.80
N GLY A 117 -10.30 -19.26 20.04
CA GLY A 117 -9.79 -18.00 20.53
C GLY A 117 -8.28 -17.85 20.40
N GLY A 118 -7.87 -16.80 19.69
CA GLY A 118 -6.58 -16.14 19.85
C GLY A 118 -6.80 -14.70 20.30
N PHE A 119 -5.73 -13.99 20.68
CA PHE A 119 -5.71 -12.63 21.29
C PHE A 119 -6.65 -11.55 20.71
N PHE A 120 -7.23 -11.79 19.54
CA PHE A 120 -8.22 -10.97 18.87
C PHE A 120 -9.54 -11.75 18.74
N ASN A 121 -10.31 -11.81 19.83
CA ASN A 121 -11.75 -12.03 19.76
C ASN A 121 -12.43 -10.72 19.30
N ALA A 122 -11.87 -10.10 18.26
CA ALA A 122 -12.23 -8.77 17.78
C ALA A 122 -13.37 -8.92 16.76
N PRO A 123 -14.51 -8.25 16.98
CA PRO A 123 -15.66 -8.39 16.10
C PRO A 123 -15.38 -7.71 14.76
N MET A 124 -15.58 -8.47 13.67
CA MET A 124 -15.69 -8.02 12.28
C MET A 124 -14.44 -7.38 11.65
N GLY A 125 -14.17 -7.70 10.37
CA GLY A 125 -13.00 -7.19 9.63
C GLY A 125 -12.94 -5.66 9.46
N GLU A 126 -14.08 -4.97 9.59
CA GLU A 126 -14.19 -3.53 9.38
C GLU A 126 -13.50 -2.70 10.50
N PRO A 127 -13.76 -2.93 11.80
CA PRO A 127 -13.01 -2.29 12.91
C PRO A 127 -11.48 -2.41 12.83
N ILE A 128 -10.97 -3.57 12.39
CA ILE A 128 -9.53 -3.84 12.32
C ILE A 128 -8.88 -3.02 11.21
N SER A 129 -9.53 -2.90 10.06
CA SER A 129 -9.05 -2.07 8.94
C SER A 129 -8.95 -0.59 9.34
N ILE A 130 -9.93 -0.09 10.11
CA ILE A 130 -9.95 1.28 10.64
C ILE A 130 -8.80 1.47 11.62
N PHE A 131 -8.59 0.52 12.55
CA PHE A 131 -7.49 0.58 13.51
C PHE A 131 -6.13 0.58 12.83
N LEU A 132 -5.90 -0.33 11.87
CA LEU A 132 -4.65 -0.41 11.11
C LEU A 132 -4.39 0.85 10.27
N SER A 133 -5.44 1.48 9.75
CA SER A 133 -5.35 2.74 9.01
C SER A 133 -5.03 3.92 9.92
N GLY A 134 -5.65 3.99 11.10
CA GLY A 134 -5.33 4.99 12.12
C GLY A 134 -3.90 4.86 12.61
N LEU A 135 -3.44 3.64 12.86
CA LEU A 135 -2.08 3.37 13.31
C LEU A 135 -1.04 3.70 12.23
N PHE A 136 -1.33 3.43 10.95
CA PHE A 136 -0.50 3.90 9.83
C PHE A 136 -0.36 5.42 9.80
N LEU A 137 -1.47 6.14 10.02
CA LEU A 137 -1.49 7.60 10.02
C LEU A 137 -0.63 8.17 11.16
N VAL A 138 -0.73 7.61 12.37
CA VAL A 138 0.10 8.02 13.51
C VAL A 138 1.59 7.81 13.22
N ILE A 139 1.98 6.63 12.70
CA ILE A 139 3.38 6.35 12.35
C ILE A 139 3.84 7.25 11.20
N SER A 140 2.98 7.52 10.21
CA SER A 140 3.27 8.41 9.09
C SER A 140 3.58 9.83 9.58
N ILE A 141 2.74 10.38 10.48
CA ILE A 141 2.95 11.71 11.07
C ILE A 141 4.27 11.74 11.85
N PHE A 142 4.51 10.74 12.69
CA PHE A 142 5.75 10.65 13.46
C PHE A 142 6.99 10.61 12.55
N LEU A 143 6.94 9.81 11.47
CA LEU A 143 8.02 9.73 10.49
C LEU A 143 8.25 11.08 9.78
N ILE A 144 7.18 11.75 9.37
CA ILE A 144 7.26 13.05 8.69
C ILE A 144 7.88 14.10 9.61
N ILE A 145 7.42 14.20 10.87
CA ILE A 145 7.93 15.18 11.85
C ILE A 145 9.40 14.92 12.15
N THR A 146 9.77 13.67 12.47
CA THR A 146 11.15 13.33 12.82
C THR A 146 12.11 13.61 11.66
N LYS A 147 11.76 13.18 10.43
CA LYS A 147 12.56 13.47 9.24
C LYS A 147 12.63 14.97 8.94
N TYR A 148 11.54 15.70 9.11
CA TYR A 148 11.53 17.15 8.91
C TYR A 148 12.51 17.85 9.86
N ILE A 149 12.47 17.51 11.15
CA ILE A 149 13.38 18.08 12.16
C ILE A 149 14.85 17.72 11.86
N THR A 150 15.14 16.45 11.55
CA THR A 150 16.51 16.03 11.21
C THR A 150 17.05 16.78 9.99
N LEU A 151 16.21 17.02 8.98
CA LEU A 151 16.61 17.72 7.77
C LEU A 151 16.77 19.23 7.96
N GLN A 152 16.07 19.83 8.92
CA GLN A 152 16.33 21.22 9.31
C GLN A 152 17.63 21.38 10.08
N LYS A 153 18.00 20.41 10.94
CA LYS A 153 19.26 20.45 11.70
C LYS A 153 20.51 20.27 10.83
N ASN A 154 20.36 19.59 9.69
CA ASN A 154 21.44 19.30 8.74
C ASN A 154 21.49 20.30 7.56
N ALA A 155 20.69 21.37 7.59
CA ALA A 155 20.65 22.43 6.59
C ALA A 155 21.41 23.66 7.08
#